data_AF-A0A515CTG0-F1
#
_entry.id   AF-A0A515CTG0-F1
#
_cell.length_a   1.000
_cell.length_b   1.000
_cell.length_c   1.000
_cell.angle_alpha   90.00
_cell.angle_beta   90.00
_cell.angle_gamma   90.00
#
_symmetry.space_group_name_H-M   'P 1'
#
loop_
_entity.id
_entity.type
_entity.pdbx_description
1 polymer ?
#
loop_
_entity_poly.entity_id
_entity_poly.type
_entity_poly.pdbx_seq_one_letter_code
_entity_poly.pdbx_strand_id
1 'polypeptide(L)'
;MSEVLTYEALKAERDALLMENVRLKDAITTHSQSTHFCELCGRDDPCNTDDVCYALNETPATSAALAAIEARGVEKFAAWASEQESMASDSSDKKEARIYCQVEARAKHFSKQLREGK
;
A
#
# COMPACT_ATOMS: atom_id res chain seq x y z
N MET A 1 -1.87 20.19 2.45
CA MET A 1 -3.24 19.83 2.88
C MET A 1 -3.33 18.32 2.91
N SER A 2 -3.39 17.69 4.09
CA SER A 2 -3.67 16.26 4.17
C SER A 2 -5.07 16.03 3.61
N GLU A 3 -5.18 15.27 2.53
CA GLU A 3 -6.46 14.82 2.01
C GLU A 3 -7.09 13.94 3.10
N VAL A 4 -8.02 14.52 3.87
CA VAL A 4 -8.82 13.77 4.83
C VAL A 4 -9.74 12.92 3.97
N LEU A 5 -9.46 11.61 3.91
CA LEU A 5 -10.35 10.64 3.28
C LEU A 5 -11.77 10.91 3.77
N THR A 6 -12.71 11.01 2.84
CA THR A 6 -14.11 11.20 3.21
C THR A 6 -14.55 10.02 4.08
N TYR A 7 -15.51 10.25 4.97
CA TYR A 7 -16.05 9.19 5.83
C TYR A 7 -16.49 7.95 5.00
N GLU A 8 -17.08 8.19 3.83
CA GLU A 8 -17.50 7.13 2.91
C GLU A 8 -16.31 6.36 2.32
N ALA A 9 -15.23 7.04 1.93
CA ALA A 9 -14.02 6.37 1.43
C ALA A 9 -13.39 5.48 2.51
N LEU A 10 -13.31 5.98 3.75
CA LEU A 10 -12.78 5.21 4.88
C LEU A 10 -13.65 3.99 5.19
N LYS A 11 -14.98 4.13 5.09
CA LYS A 11 -15.92 3.03 5.27
C LYS A 11 -15.74 1.95 4.21
N ALA A 12 -15.57 2.34 2.94
CA ALA A 12 -15.36 1.43 1.82
C ALA A 12 -14.03 0.66 1.95
N GLU A 13 -12.93 1.34 2.29
CA GLU A 13 -11.64 0.68 2.56
C GLU A 13 -11.75 -0.34 3.71
N ARG A 14 -12.43 0.05 4.80
CA ARG A 14 -12.67 -0.84 5.94
C ARG A 14 -13.50 -2.06 5.55
N ASP A 15 -14.55 -1.88 4.76
CA ASP A 15 -15.39 -2.99 4.29
C ASP A 15 -14.59 -3.93 3.37
N ALA A 16 -13.73 -3.41 2.49
CA ALA A 16 -12.84 -4.21 1.65
C ALA A 16 -11.83 -5.03 2.48
N LEU A 17 -11.18 -4.41 3.47
CA LEU A 17 -10.27 -5.09 4.38
C LEU A 17 -10.99 -6.15 5.24
N LEU A 18 -12.22 -5.87 5.68
CA LEU A 18 -13.04 -6.85 6.41
C LEU A 18 -13.34 -8.07 5.53
N MET A 19 -13.74 -7.85 4.28
CA MET A 19 -14.01 -8.93 3.33
C MET A 19 -12.77 -9.79 3.05
N GLU A 20 -11.60 -9.15 2.88
CA GLU A 20 -10.32 -9.85 2.74
C GLU A 20 -10.02 -10.68 4.00
N ASN A 21 -10.24 -10.13 5.20
CA ASN A 21 -10.03 -10.85 6.46
C ASN A 21 -10.98 -12.05 6.63
N VAL A 22 -12.24 -11.93 6.20
CA VAL A 22 -13.20 -13.06 6.19
C VAL A 22 -12.70 -14.17 5.27
N ARG A 23 -12.28 -13.84 4.05
CA ARG A 23 -11.73 -14.82 3.10
C ARG A 23 -10.49 -15.52 3.64
N LEU A 24 -9.57 -14.78 4.24
CA LEU A 24 -8.39 -15.34 4.89
C LEU A 24 -8.76 -16.31 6.03
N LYS A 25 -9.75 -15.93 6.86
CA LYS A 25 -10.25 -16.81 7.93
C LYS A 25 -10.91 -18.07 7.40
N ASP A 26 -11.68 -17.97 6.32
CA ASP A 26 -12.34 -19.11 5.68
C ASP A 26 -11.30 -20.08 5.09
N ALA A 27 -10.27 -19.56 4.42
CA ALA A 27 -9.16 -20.35 3.91
C ALA A 27 -8.40 -21.06 5.05
N ILE A 28 -8.05 -20.33 6.11
CA ILE A 28 -7.39 -20.92 7.29
C ILE A 28 -8.26 -21.98 7.96
N THR A 29 -9.56 -21.74 8.07
CA THR A 29 -10.50 -22.70 8.67
C THR A 29 -10.57 -23.98 7.84
N THR A 30 -10.66 -23.84 6.52
CA THR A 30 -10.70 -24.97 5.58
C THR A 30 -9.43 -25.82 5.68
N HIS A 31 -8.26 -25.19 5.66
CA HIS A 31 -6.97 -25.85 5.86
C HIS A 31 -6.80 -26.47 7.24
N SER A 32 -7.23 -25.79 8.31
CA SER A 32 -7.15 -26.35 9.67
C SER A 32 -8.00 -27.62 9.86
N GLN A 33 -8.99 -27.82 8.98
CA GLN A 33 -9.89 -28.97 8.96
C GLN A 33 -9.48 -29.99 7.87
N SER A 34 -8.51 -29.68 7.00
CA SER A 34 -7.96 -30.64 6.04
C SER A 34 -6.98 -31.55 6.74
N THR A 35 -7.49 -32.61 7.35
CA THR A 35 -6.73 -33.85 7.47
C THR A 35 -6.81 -34.55 6.13
N HIS A 36 -5.67 -34.93 5.55
CA HIS A 36 -5.48 -35.81 4.38
C HIS A 36 -5.10 -35.10 3.08
N PHE A 37 -3.88 -35.44 2.63
CA PHE A 37 -3.49 -35.67 1.24
C PHE A 37 -4.21 -34.82 0.19
N CYS A 38 -3.52 -33.82 -0.34
CA CYS A 38 -4.01 -33.04 -1.46
C CYS A 38 -4.33 -33.95 -2.66
N GLU A 39 -5.61 -34.11 -3.00
CA GLU A 39 -6.06 -34.99 -4.11
C GLU A 39 -5.57 -34.51 -5.48
N LEU A 40 -5.25 -33.21 -5.61
CA LEU A 40 -4.74 -32.61 -6.85
C LEU A 40 -3.26 -32.94 -7.12
N CYS A 41 -2.48 -33.20 -6.07
CA CYS A 41 -1.03 -33.25 -6.15
C CYS A 41 -0.41 -34.48 -5.47
N GLY A 42 -1.20 -35.25 -4.72
CA GLY A 42 -0.80 -36.51 -4.09
C GLY A 42 0.32 -36.36 -3.04
N ARG A 43 0.39 -35.21 -2.37
CA ARG A 43 1.41 -34.93 -1.32
C ARG A 43 0.74 -34.69 0.03
N ASP A 44 1.46 -35.06 1.09
CA ASP A 44 1.15 -34.65 2.46
C ASP A 44 1.32 -33.13 2.61
N ASP A 45 0.50 -32.51 3.45
CA ASP A 45 0.52 -31.07 3.67
C ASP A 45 1.82 -30.60 4.36
N PRO A 46 2.30 -29.38 4.04
CA PRO A 46 1.73 -28.44 3.06
C PRO A 46 2.17 -28.75 1.63
N CYS A 47 1.23 -28.68 0.68
CA CYS A 47 1.52 -28.81 -0.75
C CYS A 47 1.32 -27.47 -1.50
N ASN A 48 1.88 -27.35 -2.71
CA ASN A 48 1.77 -26.14 -3.54
C ASN A 48 0.37 -25.86 -4.14
N THR A 49 -0.60 -26.74 -3.88
CA THR A 49 -2.02 -26.60 -4.24
C THR A 49 -2.91 -26.44 -3.00
N ASP A 50 -2.30 -26.31 -1.82
CA ASP A 50 -2.97 -25.96 -0.58
C ASP A 50 -3.60 -24.57 -0.72
N ASP A 51 -4.89 -24.48 -0.41
CA ASP A 51 -5.76 -23.33 -0.67
C ASP A 51 -5.33 -22.08 0.13
N VAL A 52 -4.72 -22.29 1.29
CA VAL A 52 -4.12 -21.23 2.10
C VAL A 52 -2.96 -20.53 1.39
N CYS A 53 -2.15 -21.24 0.59
CA CYS A 53 -1.03 -20.63 -0.13
C CYS A 53 -1.50 -19.62 -1.20
N TYR A 54 -2.62 -19.88 -1.87
CA TYR A 54 -3.23 -18.91 -2.80
C TYR A 54 -3.89 -17.74 -2.07
N ALA A 55 -4.62 -18.02 -0.99
CA ALA A 55 -5.26 -16.99 -0.19
C ALA A 55 -4.25 -15.99 0.44
N LEU A 56 -3.04 -16.45 0.77
CA LEU A 56 -1.96 -15.59 1.27
C LEU A 56 -1.26 -14.78 0.17
N ASN A 57 -1.24 -15.26 -1.08
CA ASN A 57 -0.55 -14.57 -2.18
C ASN A 57 -1.38 -13.42 -2.80
N GLU A 58 -2.69 -13.36 -2.54
CA GLU A 58 -3.59 -12.35 -3.11
C GLU A 58 -4.32 -11.55 -2.03
N THR A 59 -3.61 -10.60 -1.40
CA THR A 59 -4.20 -9.60 -0.47
C THR A 59 -4.30 -8.21 -1.10
N PRO A 60 -5.11 -8.01 -2.17
CA PRO A 60 -5.15 -6.75 -2.92
C PRO A 60 -5.61 -5.55 -2.08
N ALA A 61 -6.49 -5.75 -1.09
CA ALA A 61 -6.93 -4.65 -0.23
C ALA A 61 -5.81 -4.22 0.73
N THR A 62 -5.09 -5.18 1.31
CA THR A 62 -3.88 -4.89 2.11
C THR A 62 -2.79 -4.22 1.26
N SER A 63 -2.52 -4.72 0.05
CA SER A 63 -1.52 -4.13 -0.85
C SER A 63 -1.88 -2.69 -1.23
N ALA A 64 -3.15 -2.41 -1.55
CA ALA A 64 -3.62 -1.06 -1.83
C ALA A 64 -3.49 -0.14 -0.60
N ALA A 65 -3.79 -0.65 0.60
CA ALA A 65 -3.61 0.11 1.84
C ALA A 65 -2.14 0.46 2.12
N LEU A 66 -1.20 -0.48 1.87
CA LEU A 66 0.24 -0.23 1.98
C LEU A 66 0.71 0.84 0.98
N ALA A 67 0.30 0.72 -0.29
CA ALA A 67 0.63 1.71 -1.31
C ALA A 67 0.11 3.11 -0.95
N ALA A 68 -1.08 3.21 -0.35
CA ALA A 68 -1.63 4.46 0.16
C ALA A 68 -0.85 5.00 1.39
N ILE A 69 -0.34 4.14 2.27
CA ILE A 69 0.56 4.53 3.37
C ILE A 69 1.87 5.10 2.82
N GLU A 70 2.50 4.40 1.88
CA GLU A 70 3.77 4.82 1.26
C GLU A 70 3.59 6.15 0.53
N ALA A 71 2.52 6.30 -0.26
CA ALA A 71 2.20 7.55 -0.94
C ALA A 71 2.06 8.73 0.04
N ARG A 72 1.38 8.53 1.18
CA ARG A 72 1.27 9.56 2.23
C ARG A 72 2.63 9.92 2.84
N GLY A 73 3.54 8.95 2.97
CA GLY A 73 4.92 9.20 3.39
C GLY A 73 5.65 10.11 2.40
N VAL A 74 5.55 9.81 1.12
CA VAL A 74 6.15 10.62 0.03
C VAL A 74 5.53 12.01 -0.04
N GLU A 75 4.22 12.15 0.18
CA GLU A 75 3.54 13.45 0.24
C GLU A 75 4.05 14.32 1.39
N LYS A 76 4.30 13.74 2.58
CA LYS A 76 4.92 14.44 3.70
C LYS A 76 6.35 14.89 3.35
N PHE A 77 7.11 14.04 2.66
CA PHE A 77 8.44 14.42 2.18
C PHE A 77 8.39 15.56 1.14
N ALA A 78 7.41 15.55 0.23
CA ALA A 78 7.20 16.64 -0.71
C ALA A 78 6.86 17.96 0.00
N ALA A 79 6.02 17.90 1.04
CA ALA A 79 5.71 19.07 1.86
C ALA A 79 6.96 19.63 2.57
N TRP A 80 7.78 18.75 3.15
CA TRP A 80 9.07 19.14 3.73
C TRP A 80 10.00 19.79 2.70
N ALA A 81 10.09 19.24 1.48
CA ALA A 81 10.91 19.83 0.41
C ALA A 81 10.40 21.23 0.01
N SER A 82 9.08 21.43 -0.01
CA SER A 82 8.49 22.75 -0.26
C SER A 82 8.87 23.77 0.81
N GLU A 83 8.88 23.37 2.08
CA GLU A 83 9.35 24.23 3.18
C GLU A 83 10.83 24.59 3.03
N GLN A 84 11.68 23.64 2.64
CA GLN A 84 13.10 23.91 2.37
C GLN A 84 13.31 24.86 1.19
N GLU A 85 12.50 24.72 0.13
CA GLU A 85 12.53 25.64 -1.02
C GLU A 85 12.24 27.07 -0.59
N SER A 86 11.19 27.27 0.22
CA SER A 86 10.83 28.59 0.74
C SER A 86 11.97 29.19 1.58
N MET A 87 12.61 28.39 2.43
CA MET A 87 13.75 28.87 3.24
C MET A 87 14.98 29.22 2.39
N ALA A 88 15.27 28.42 1.36
CA ALA A 88 16.40 28.65 0.47
C ALA A 88 16.14 29.81 -0.52
N SER A 89 14.88 30.17 -0.75
CA SER A 89 14.47 31.23 -1.70
C SER A 89 14.90 32.63 -1.27
N ASP A 90 15.13 32.84 0.03
CA ASP A 90 15.63 34.10 0.62
C ASP A 90 17.14 34.29 0.42
N SER A 91 17.85 33.28 -0.09
CA SER A 91 19.28 33.35 -0.36
C SER A 91 19.59 34.04 -1.70
N SER A 92 20.79 34.64 -1.80
CA SER A 92 21.26 35.23 -3.06
C SER A 92 21.58 34.20 -4.14
N ASP A 93 21.84 32.93 -3.78
CA ASP A 93 22.06 31.82 -4.71
C ASP A 93 20.84 30.87 -4.74
N LYS A 94 19.97 31.08 -5.73
CA LYS A 94 18.70 30.33 -5.88
C LYS A 94 18.85 28.88 -6.36
N LYS A 95 20.08 28.36 -6.51
CA LYS A 95 20.30 26.97 -6.94
C LYS A 95 19.65 25.97 -5.99
N GLU A 96 19.79 26.21 -4.68
CA GLU A 96 19.27 25.31 -3.65
C GLU A 96 17.73 25.29 -3.64
N ALA A 97 17.08 26.45 -3.69
CA ALA A 97 15.63 26.54 -3.86
C ALA A 97 15.15 25.79 -5.12
N ARG A 98 15.86 25.93 -6.24
CA ARG A 98 15.53 25.21 -7.48
C ARG A 98 15.64 23.69 -7.35
N ILE A 99 16.59 23.19 -6.55
CA ILE A 99 16.72 21.75 -6.28
C ILE A 99 15.50 21.26 -5.49
N TYR A 100 15.14 21.96 -4.40
CA TYR A 100 13.99 21.57 -3.58
C TYR A 100 12.67 21.62 -4.35
N CYS A 101 12.48 22.62 -5.21
CA CYS A 101 11.34 22.68 -6.13
C CYS A 101 11.24 21.43 -7.04
N GLN A 102 12.37 20.98 -7.60
CA GLN A 102 12.39 19.78 -8.44
C GLN A 102 12.14 18.50 -7.62
N VAL A 103 12.68 18.43 -6.41
CA VAL A 103 12.48 17.29 -5.50
C VAL A 103 11.00 17.19 -5.11
N GLU A 104 10.36 18.29 -4.74
CA GLU A 104 8.92 18.33 -4.45
C GLU A 104 8.09 17.82 -5.63
N ALA A 105 8.35 18.36 -6.84
CA ALA A 105 7.60 17.97 -8.02
C ALA A 105 7.73 16.48 -8.35
N ARG A 106 8.95 15.92 -8.23
CA ARG A 106 9.21 14.49 -8.45
C ARG A 106 8.59 13.64 -7.35
N ALA A 107 8.65 14.07 -6.10
CA ALA A 107 8.02 13.37 -4.98
C ALA A 107 6.49 13.30 -5.15
N LYS A 108 5.84 14.41 -5.54
CA LYS A 108 4.39 14.40 -5.86
C LYS A 108 4.05 13.49 -7.02
N HIS A 109 4.90 13.43 -8.05
CA HIS A 109 4.70 12.50 -9.16
C HIS A 109 4.82 11.04 -8.71
N PHE A 110 5.82 10.73 -7.88
CA PHE A 110 6.04 9.38 -7.36
C PHE A 110 4.93 8.94 -6.40
N SER A 111 4.44 9.81 -5.52
CA SER A 111 3.31 9.47 -4.63
C SER A 111 2.04 9.12 -5.42
N LYS A 112 1.82 9.77 -6.57
CA LYS A 112 0.73 9.41 -7.48
C LYS A 112 0.91 8.03 -8.10
N GLN A 113 2.13 7.67 -8.52
CA GLN A 113 2.41 6.32 -9.05
C GLN A 113 2.14 5.23 -8.02
N LEU A 114 2.55 5.44 -6.77
CA LEU A 114 2.25 4.53 -5.66
C LEU A 114 0.74 4.32 -5.49
N ARG A 115 -0.06 5.40 -5.51
CA ARG A 115 -1.53 5.28 -5.39
C ARG A 115 -2.18 4.56 -6.57
N GLU A 116 -1.60 4.67 -7.77
CA GLU A 116 -2.07 3.99 -8.97
C GLU A 116 -1.57 2.54 -9.07
N GLY A 117 -0.70 2.08 -8.14
CA GLY A 117 -0.09 0.75 -8.18
C GLY A 117 0.88 0.56 -9.35
N LYS A 118 1.58 1.62 -9.77
CA LYS A 118 2.50 1.64 -10.93
C LYS A 118 3.96 1.79 -10.53
#